data_AF-A0A6B3G7Y4-F1
#
_entry.id   AF-A0A6B3G7Y4-F1
#
_cell.length_a   1.000
_cell.length_b   1.000
_cell.length_c   1.000
_cell.angle_alpha   90.00
_cell.angle_beta   90.00
_cell.angle_gamma   90.00
#
_symmetry.space_group_name_H-M   'P 1'
#
loop_
_entity.id
_entity.type
_entity.pdbx_description
1 polymer ?
#
loop_
_entity_poly.entity_id
_entity_poly.type
_entity_poly.pdbx_seq_one_letter_code
_entity_poly.pdbx_strand_id
1 'polypeptide(L)' 'AGRELRAKVELRTDEEAAAPWRALGAPGRERLVELLGEPWLEVIGSGLLPSENTLGIGKV' A
#
# COMPACT_ATOMS: atom_id res chain seq x y z
N ALA A 1 -17.75 -4.86 20.38
CA ALA A 1 -16.53 -4.10 20.74
C ALA A 1 -15.47 -4.12 19.63
N GLY A 2 -14.91 -5.28 19.25
CA GLY A 2 -13.76 -5.33 18.30
C GLY A 2 -14.00 -4.71 16.91
N ARG A 3 -15.14 -5.00 16.26
CA ARG A 3 -15.44 -4.44 14.92
C ARG A 3 -15.57 -2.91 14.91
N GLU A 4 -16.15 -2.35 15.95
CA GLU A 4 -16.33 -0.90 16.08
C GLU A 4 -14.98 -0.20 16.27
N LEU A 5 -14.11 -0.75 17.12
CA LEU A 5 -12.75 -0.23 17.28
C LEU A 5 -11.97 -0.33 15.96
N ARG A 6 -12.08 -1.46 15.23
CA ARG A 6 -11.44 -1.64 13.93
C ARG A 6 -11.85 -0.54 12.94
N ALA A 7 -13.14 -0.29 12.80
CA ALA A 7 -13.65 0.74 11.90
C ALA A 7 -13.14 2.15 12.25
N LYS A 8 -13.03 2.47 13.55
CA LYS A 8 -12.47 3.76 14.01
C LYS A 8 -10.99 3.90 13.67
N VAL A 9 -10.22 2.83 13.84
CA VAL A 9 -8.80 2.81 13.47
C VAL A 9 -8.65 2.97 11.96
N GLU A 10 -9.37 2.17 11.17
CA GLU A 10 -9.35 2.23 9.69
C GLU A 10 -9.65 3.65 9.19
N LEU A 11 -10.75 4.26 9.67
CA LEU A 11 -11.11 5.63 9.27
C LEU A 11 -10.02 6.64 9.59
N ARG A 12 -9.48 6.62 10.82
CA ARG A 12 -8.47 7.57 11.24
C ARG A 12 -7.18 7.41 10.44
N THR A 13 -6.77 6.17 10.19
CA THR A 13 -5.58 5.91 9.37
C THR A 13 -5.77 6.35 7.92
N ASP A 14 -6.97 6.18 7.35
CA ASP A 14 -7.27 6.65 6.00
C ASP A 14 -7.22 8.19 5.91
N GLU A 15 -7.79 8.88 6.90
CA GLU A 15 -7.77 10.34 6.99
C GLU A 15 -6.35 10.90 7.09
N GLU A 16 -5.52 10.31 7.96
CA GLU A 16 -4.11 10.69 8.16
C GLU A 16 -3.26 10.41 6.91
N ALA A 17 -3.50 9.30 6.21
CA ALA A 17 -2.76 8.92 5.01
C ALA A 17 -3.19 9.65 3.74
N ALA A 18 -4.34 10.34 3.72
CA ALA A 18 -4.91 10.87 2.48
C ALA A 18 -4.18 12.10 1.90
N ALA A 19 -3.46 12.88 2.72
CA ALA A 19 -2.85 14.14 2.27
C ALA A 19 -1.81 13.97 1.14
N PRO A 20 -0.83 13.04 1.22
CA PRO A 20 0.10 12.77 0.12
C PRO A 20 -0.60 12.36 -1.18
N TRP A 21 -1.63 11.51 -1.10
CA TRP A 21 -2.38 11.06 -2.27
C TRP A 21 -3.15 12.19 -2.95
N ARG A 22 -3.73 13.10 -2.16
CA ARG A 22 -4.36 14.32 -2.69
C ARG A 22 -3.34 15.24 -3.36
N ALA A 23 -2.16 15.41 -2.75
CA ALA A 23 -1.09 16.23 -3.31
C ALA A 23 -0.56 15.69 -4.64
N LEU A 24 -0.47 14.36 -4.80
CA LEU A 24 -0.07 13.72 -6.06
C LEU A 24 -1.09 13.89 -7.19
N GLY A 25 -2.39 13.94 -6.86
CA GLY A 25 -3.45 13.95 -7.87
C GLY A 25 -3.45 12.68 -8.74
N ALA A 26 -4.26 12.65 -9.80
CA ALA A 26 -4.27 11.50 -10.71
C ALA A 26 -2.93 11.32 -11.47
N PRO A 27 -2.34 12.36 -12.10
CA PRO A 27 -1.12 12.19 -12.88
C PRO A 27 0.09 11.79 -12.01
N GLY A 28 0.19 12.34 -10.79
CA GLY A 28 1.27 11.95 -9.88
C GLY A 28 1.15 10.52 -9.39
N ARG A 29 -0.08 10.00 -9.25
CA ARG A 29 -0.32 8.58 -8.93
C ARG A 29 0.06 7.67 -10.09
N GLU A 30 -0.27 8.04 -11.33
CA GLU A 30 0.16 7.29 -12.52
C GLU A 30 1.69 7.26 -12.61
N ARG A 31 2.34 8.41 -12.45
CA ARG A 31 3.80 8.48 -12.44
C ARG A 31 4.42 7.66 -11.32
N LEU A 32 3.80 7.63 -10.14
CA LEU A 32 4.26 6.82 -9.02
C LEU A 32 4.22 5.32 -9.35
N VAL A 33 3.18 4.85 -10.06
CA VAL A 33 3.09 3.46 -10.52
C VAL A 33 4.22 3.14 -11.50
N GLU A 34 4.48 4.02 -12.47
CA GLU A 34 5.59 3.84 -13.42
C GLU A 34 6.93 3.73 -12.72
N LEU A 35 7.18 4.59 -11.72
CA LEU A 35 8.44 4.63 -10.97
C LEU A 35 8.64 3.39 -10.09
N LEU A 36 7.55 2.83 -9.55
CA LEU A 36 7.63 1.68 -8.64
C LEU A 36 7.57 0.33 -9.36
N GLY A 37 7.22 0.29 -10.65
CA GLY A 37 6.99 -0.95 -11.40
C GLY A 37 8.19 -1.92 -11.39
N GLU A 38 9.36 -1.48 -11.82
CA GLU A 38 10.56 -2.34 -11.87
C GLU A 38 11.10 -2.69 -10.48
N PRO A 39 11.30 -1.74 -9.54
CA PRO A 39 11.74 -2.07 -8.18
C PRO A 39 10.81 -3.06 -7.48
N TRP A 40 9.50 -3.00 -7.74
CA TRP A 40 8.53 -3.93 -7.20
C TRP A 40 8.76 -5.37 -7.66
N LEU A 41 9.05 -5.57 -8.96
CA LEU A 41 9.36 -6.88 -9.51
C LEU A 41 10.67 -7.43 -8.96
N GLU A 42 11.69 -6.58 -8.81
CA GLU A 42 12.97 -6.98 -8.22
C GLU A 42 12.81 -7.43 -6.77
N VAL A 43 12.04 -6.68 -5.96
CA VAL A 43 11.80 -7.03 -4.55
C VAL A 43 11.05 -8.35 -4.43
N ILE A 44 10.01 -8.58 -5.24
CA ILE A 44 9.29 -9.86 -5.24
C ILE A 44 10.19 -11.01 -5.70
N GLY A 45 10.94 -10.80 -6.78
CA GLY A 45 11.85 -11.80 -7.36
C GLY A 45 13.08 -12.12 -6.49
N SER A 46 13.42 -11.25 -5.54
CA SER A 46 14.60 -11.41 -4.67
C SER A 46 14.53 -12.61 -3.73
N GLY A 47 13.32 -13.14 -3.45
CA GLY A 47 13.12 -14.16 -2.42
C GLY A 47 13.28 -13.66 -0.98
N LEU A 48 13.45 -12.34 -0.76
CA LEU A 48 13.59 -11.74 0.57
C LEU A 48 12.25 -11.51 1.28
N LEU A 49 11.14 -11.47 0.53
CA LEU A 49 9.82 -11.29 1.12
C LEU A 49 9.36 -12.59 1.82
N PRO A 50 8.79 -12.49 3.04
CA PRO A 50 8.16 -13.63 3.69
C PRO A 50 7.03 -14.21 2.82
N SER A 51 7.03 -15.53 2.66
CA SER A 51 5.95 -16.26 1.99
C SER A 51 4.60 -16.00 2.64
N GLU A 52 4.58 -15.90 3.97
CA GLU A 52 3.42 -15.43 4.74
C GLU A 52 3.59 -13.98 5.15
N ASN A 53 2.73 -13.12 4.59
CA ASN A 53 2.67 -11.72 4.97
C ASN A 53 1.21 -11.26 5.10
N THR A 54 1.03 -10.20 5.89
CA THR A 54 -0.26 -9.56 6.17
C THR A 54 -0.74 -8.65 5.05
N LEU A 55 0.11 -8.36 4.07
CA LEU A 55 -0.15 -7.42 2.97
C LEU A 55 -0.64 -8.11 1.69
N GLY A 56 -0.61 -9.45 1.63
CA GLY A 56 -0.97 -10.23 0.43
C GLY A 56 0.04 -10.12 -0.72
N ILE A 57 1.22 -9.56 -0.49
CA ILE A 57 2.22 -9.29 -1.53
C ILE A 57 2.82 -10.61 -2.00
N GLY A 58 2.87 -10.82 -3.32
CA GLY A 58 3.44 -12.03 -3.93
C GLY A 58 2.59 -13.29 -3.75
N LYS A 59 1.36 -13.18 -3.23
CA LYS A 59 0.39 -14.27 -3.19
C LYS A 59 -0.35 -14.33 -4.54
N VAL A 60 -0.29 -15.47 -5.23
CA VAL A 60 -1.02 -15.79 -6.47
C VAL A 60 -2.33 -16.49 -6.13
#